data_AF-A0A7J9IWV8-F1
#
_entry.id   AF-A0A7J9IWV8-F1
#
_cell.length_a   1.000
_cell.length_b   1.000
_cell.length_c   1.000
_cell.angle_alpha   90.00
_cell.angle_beta   90.00
_cell.angle_gamma   90.00
#
_symmetry.space_group_name_H-M   'P 1'
#
loop_
_entity.id
_entity.type
_entity.pdbx_description
1 polymer ?
#
loop_
_entity_poly.entity_id
_entity_poly.type
_entity_poly.pdbx_seq_one_letter_code
_entity_poly.pdbx_strand_id
1 'polypeptide(L)'
;MHRSLVRPFMGARGFSSTSEKIVASVLFERLPVVIPKLDPVVYAFQEFSGKGDYQIDNVPAPRITEADKTIDRKSLQRALDRRLYLLLYGNSNAAPSGKPVWHFPEKVYDSEETLRKCAESALAFVLGDISHTYFVGNAPMGHMVIQQMENVPEPFKV
;
A
#
# COMPACT_ATOMS: atom_id res chain seq x y z
N MET A 1 -9.51 50.46 30.21
CA MET A 1 -9.95 49.05 30.24
C MET A 1 -9.44 48.35 29.00
N HIS A 2 -8.43 47.48 29.11
CA HIS A 2 -8.12 46.51 28.06
C HIS A 2 -7.37 45.34 28.69
N ARG A 3 -8.07 44.22 28.96
CA ARG A 3 -7.46 42.97 29.41
C ARG A 3 -7.18 42.12 28.17
N SER A 4 -5.91 41.99 27.80
CA SER A 4 -5.47 41.04 26.80
C SER A 4 -5.42 39.64 27.43
N LEU A 5 -6.23 38.71 26.92
CA LEU A 5 -6.21 37.29 27.27
C LEU A 5 -5.31 36.54 26.29
N VAL A 6 -4.00 36.56 26.52
CA VAL A 6 -3.11 35.59 25.89
C VAL A 6 -3.18 34.32 26.73
N ARG A 7 -4.02 33.37 26.32
CA ARG A 7 -4.00 32.01 26.87
C ARG A 7 -2.78 31.29 26.26
N PRO A 8 -1.86 30.72 27.06
CA PRO A 8 -0.88 29.80 26.50
C PRO A 8 -1.62 28.56 26.04
N PHE A 9 -1.53 28.26 24.75
CA PHE A 9 -1.93 26.97 24.17
C PHE A 9 -0.94 25.92 24.69
N MET A 10 -1.13 25.47 25.93
CA MET A 10 -0.56 24.20 26.39
C MET A 10 -1.36 23.09 25.72
N GLY A 11 -0.99 22.78 24.48
CA GLY A 11 -1.40 21.54 23.83
C GLY A 11 -0.82 20.40 24.66
N ALA A 12 -1.66 19.81 25.52
CA ALA A 12 -1.34 18.55 26.16
C ALA A 12 -1.06 17.55 25.04
N ARG A 13 0.20 17.11 24.91
CA ARG A 13 0.51 15.87 24.19
C ARG A 13 -0.13 14.75 25.00
N GLY A 14 -1.37 14.42 24.66
CA GLY A 14 -2.09 13.31 25.27
C GLY A 14 -1.40 12.02 24.88
N PHE A 15 -0.66 11.42 25.82
CA PHE A 15 -0.37 9.99 25.74
C PHE A 15 -1.65 9.27 26.18
N SER A 16 -2.20 8.46 25.28
CA SER A 16 -3.36 7.60 25.57
C SER A 16 -2.94 6.53 26.58
N SER A 17 -3.72 6.38 27.66
CA SER A 17 -3.49 5.39 28.72
C SER A 17 -4.30 4.10 28.51
N THR A 18 -5.02 3.97 27.39
CA THR A 18 -5.68 2.73 26.97
C THR A 18 -4.70 1.85 26.21
N SER A 19 -4.77 0.54 26.39
CA SER A 19 -3.94 -0.45 25.68
C SER A 19 -4.37 -0.56 24.21
N GLU A 20 -4.15 0.50 23.45
CA GLU A 20 -4.37 0.52 22.01
C GLU A 20 -3.30 -0.34 21.35
N LYS A 21 -3.72 -1.47 20.75
CA LYS A 21 -2.83 -2.32 19.97
C LYS A 21 -2.50 -1.62 18.66
N ILE A 22 -1.21 -1.42 18.40
CA ILE A 22 -0.74 -0.89 17.12
C ILE A 22 -0.58 -2.07 16.16
N VAL A 23 -1.07 -1.91 14.94
CA VAL A 23 -0.90 -2.88 13.86
C VAL A 23 -0.12 -2.21 12.73
N ALA A 24 1.02 -2.78 12.36
CA ALA A 24 1.76 -2.38 11.19
C ALA A 24 1.12 -3.05 9.96
N SER A 25 0.70 -2.26 8.97
CA SER A 25 0.20 -2.76 7.68
C SER A 25 1.07 -2.24 6.54
N VAL A 26 1.24 -3.06 5.49
CA VAL A 26 2.14 -2.76 4.37
C VAL A 26 1.37 -2.76 3.06
N LEU A 27 1.32 -1.60 2.41
CA LEU A 27 0.91 -1.49 1.02
C LEU A 27 2.11 -1.81 0.14
N PHE A 28 2.07 -2.98 -0.52
CA PHE A 28 3.09 -3.38 -1.49
C PHE A 28 2.60 -3.12 -2.91
N GLU A 29 3.38 -2.38 -3.69
CA GLU A 29 3.01 -1.95 -5.03
C GLU A 29 3.99 -2.39 -6.13
N ARG A 30 3.44 -2.65 -7.32
CA ARG A 30 4.19 -2.78 -8.57
C ARG A 30 3.96 -1.53 -9.40
N LEU A 31 5.02 -0.77 -9.69
CA LEU A 31 4.95 0.41 -10.56
C LEU A 31 4.65 0.03 -12.02
N PRO A 32 4.07 0.94 -12.84
CA PRO A 32 3.85 0.69 -14.26
C PRO A 32 5.17 0.32 -14.97
N VAL A 33 5.15 -0.74 -15.76
CA VAL A 33 6.29 -1.22 -16.57
C VAL A 33 6.27 -0.58 -17.96
N VAL A 34 5.08 -0.23 -18.46
CA VAL A 34 4.90 0.43 -19.75
C VAL A 34 4.26 1.80 -19.54
N ILE A 35 4.69 2.80 -20.31
CA ILE A 35 4.13 4.16 -20.27
C ILE A 35 2.62 4.11 -20.56
N PRO A 36 1.74 4.66 -19.70
CA PRO A 36 0.30 4.69 -19.93
C PRO A 36 -0.09 5.27 -21.29
N LYS A 37 -1.24 4.84 -21.83
CA LYS A 37 -1.76 5.42 -23.08
C LYS A 37 -2.02 6.91 -22.87
N LEU A 38 -1.50 7.72 -23.78
CA LEU A 38 -1.78 9.15 -23.80
C LEU A 38 -3.25 9.39 -24.13
N ASP A 39 -3.79 10.47 -23.57
CA ASP A 39 -5.10 10.98 -23.97
C ASP A 39 -5.07 11.37 -25.47
N PRO A 40 -6.16 11.14 -26.23
CA PRO A 40 -6.20 11.46 -27.66
C PRO A 40 -5.80 12.89 -28.00
N VAL A 41 -6.11 13.87 -27.15
CA VAL A 41 -5.76 15.28 -27.39
C VAL A 41 -4.25 15.49 -27.28
N VAL A 42 -3.61 14.89 -26.26
CA VAL A 42 -2.16 14.98 -26.07
C VAL A 42 -1.43 14.25 -27.19
N TYR A 43 -1.97 13.11 -27.63
CA TYR A 43 -1.44 12.36 -28.76
C TYR A 43 -1.47 13.20 -30.05
N ALA A 44 -2.60 13.83 -30.36
CA ALA A 44 -2.75 14.69 -31.54
C ALA A 44 -1.77 15.87 -31.53
N PHE A 45 -1.58 16.50 -30.37
CA PHE A 45 -0.58 17.56 -30.22
C PHE A 45 0.86 17.06 -30.45
N GLN A 46 1.19 15.87 -29.95
CA GLN A 46 2.52 15.29 -30.11
C GLN A 46 2.80 14.88 -31.55
N GLU A 47 1.80 14.38 -32.28
CA GLU A 47 1.91 14.14 -33.72
C GLU A 47 2.07 15.44 -34.51
N PHE A 48 1.26 16.47 -34.20
CA PHE A 48 1.36 17.79 -34.82
C PHE A 48 2.74 18.43 -34.61
N SER A 49 3.31 18.29 -33.41
CA SER A 49 4.62 18.86 -33.06
C SER A 49 5.80 18.20 -33.79
N GLY A 50 5.55 17.14 -34.56
CA GLY A 50 6.56 16.41 -35.32
C GLY A 50 7.28 15.35 -34.48
N LYS A 51 7.39 14.14 -35.02
CA LYS A 51 8.28 13.09 -34.51
C LYS A 51 9.49 13.03 -35.44
N GLY A 52 10.70 13.06 -34.90
CA GLY A 52 11.91 12.87 -35.69
C GLY A 52 11.95 11.45 -36.30
N ASP A 53 12.59 11.32 -37.46
CA ASP A 53 12.75 10.03 -38.13
C ASP A 53 13.81 9.18 -37.41
N TYR A 54 13.36 8.21 -36.61
CA TYR A 54 14.22 7.20 -36.00
C TYR A 54 13.95 5.86 -36.66
N GLN A 55 14.97 5.27 -37.26
CA GLN A 55 14.90 3.93 -37.82
C GLN A 55 15.14 2.92 -36.69
N ILE A 56 14.08 2.23 -36.27
CA ILE A 56 14.12 1.22 -35.20
C ILE A 56 13.74 -0.13 -35.81
N ASP A 57 14.72 -1.03 -35.97
CA ASP A 57 14.51 -2.35 -36.58
C ASP A 57 13.87 -3.38 -35.61
N ASN A 58 13.50 -2.95 -34.40
CA ASN A 58 12.91 -3.80 -33.37
C ASN A 58 11.40 -3.58 -33.26
N VAL A 59 10.63 -4.67 -33.39
CA VAL A 59 9.19 -4.68 -33.09
C VAL A 59 9.00 -4.75 -31.57
N PRO A 60 8.33 -3.78 -30.93
CA PRO A 60 8.13 -3.80 -29.49
C PRO A 60 7.20 -4.95 -29.08
N ALA A 61 7.45 -5.51 -27.90
CA ALA A 61 6.60 -6.53 -27.32
C ALA A 61 5.15 -6.03 -27.14
N PRO A 62 4.14 -6.91 -27.27
CA PRO A 62 2.74 -6.52 -27.11
C PRO A 62 2.46 -6.03 -25.69
N ARG A 63 1.65 -4.97 -25.59
CA ARG A 63 1.25 -4.38 -24.30
C ARG A 63 0.18 -5.18 -23.56
N ILE A 64 -0.52 -6.06 -24.28
CA ILE A 64 -1.59 -6.91 -23.75
C ILE A 64 -1.03 -8.33 -23.65
N THR A 65 -0.99 -8.86 -22.44
CA THR A 65 -0.46 -10.20 -22.16
C THR A 65 -1.59 -11.25 -22.12
N GLU A 66 -1.26 -12.54 -21.96
CA GLU A 66 -2.28 -13.57 -21.71
C GLU A 66 -3.03 -13.32 -20.39
N ALA A 67 -2.34 -12.81 -19.36
CA ALA A 67 -2.94 -12.50 -18.06
C ALA A 67 -3.99 -11.38 -18.15
N ASP A 68 -3.85 -10.45 -19.10
CA ASP A 68 -4.89 -9.46 -19.39
C ASP A 68 -6.14 -10.10 -19.99
N LYS A 69 -5.96 -11.05 -20.91
CA LYS A 69 -7.07 -11.75 -21.59
C LYS A 69 -7.86 -12.64 -20.64
N THR A 70 -7.19 -13.29 -19.68
CA THR A 70 -7.82 -14.19 -18.70
C THR A 70 -8.23 -13.48 -17.40
N ILE A 71 -7.93 -12.19 -17.25
CA ILE A 71 -8.16 -11.41 -16.02
C ILE A 71 -7.49 -12.09 -14.80
N ASP A 72 -6.26 -12.58 -14.99
CA ASP A 72 -5.50 -13.19 -13.90
C ASP A 72 -5.03 -12.13 -12.90
N ARG A 73 -5.68 -12.07 -11.74
CA ARG A 73 -5.35 -11.13 -10.66
C ARG A 73 -4.19 -11.60 -9.78
N LYS A 74 -3.68 -12.82 -9.99
CA LYS A 74 -2.53 -13.37 -9.25
C LYS A 74 -1.21 -13.12 -9.97
N SER A 75 -1.24 -12.94 -11.30
CA SER A 75 -0.05 -12.61 -12.08
C SER A 75 0.31 -11.13 -12.02
N LEU A 76 1.62 -10.85 -11.95
CA LEU A 76 2.19 -9.50 -12.09
C LEU A 76 2.31 -9.04 -13.54
N GLN A 77 2.17 -9.97 -14.50
CA GLN A 77 2.26 -9.69 -15.94
C GLN A 77 0.94 -9.14 -16.51
N ARG A 78 0.04 -8.60 -15.67
CA ARG A 78 -1.25 -8.01 -16.07
C ARG A 78 -1.22 -6.50 -15.87
N ALA A 79 -1.89 -5.77 -16.75
CA ALA A 79 -2.04 -4.31 -16.69
C ALA A 79 -0.69 -3.60 -16.50
N LEU A 80 0.25 -3.88 -17.42
CA LEU A 80 1.62 -3.38 -17.37
C LEU A 80 1.70 -1.84 -17.34
N ASP A 81 0.66 -1.15 -17.78
CA ASP A 81 0.54 0.30 -17.80
C ASP A 81 -0.04 0.91 -16.51
N ARG A 82 -0.42 0.09 -15.51
CA ARG A 82 -1.02 0.54 -14.26
C ARG A 82 -0.18 0.15 -13.05
N ARG A 83 -0.42 0.81 -11.92
CA ARG A 83 0.05 0.37 -10.61
C ARG A 83 -0.79 -0.81 -10.14
N LEU A 84 -0.15 -1.85 -9.60
CA LEU A 84 -0.83 -2.95 -8.92
C LEU A 84 -0.52 -2.89 -7.43
N TYR A 85 -1.47 -3.37 -6.62
CA TYR A 85 -1.33 -3.49 -5.18
C TYR A 85 -1.54 -4.93 -4.74
N LEU A 86 -0.75 -5.39 -3.77
CA LEU A 86 -0.93 -6.70 -3.15
C LEU A 86 -2.05 -6.64 -2.10
N LEU A 87 -3.02 -7.53 -2.22
CA LEU A 87 -4.07 -7.76 -1.23
C LEU A 87 -4.12 -9.25 -0.89
N LEU A 88 -4.35 -9.54 0.39
CA LEU A 88 -4.50 -10.87 0.93
C LEU A 88 -5.96 -11.08 1.33
N TYR A 89 -6.48 -12.28 1.13
CA TYR A 89 -7.82 -12.65 1.60
C TYR A 89 -7.69 -13.55 2.82
N GLY A 90 -8.17 -13.09 3.96
CA GLY A 90 -8.02 -13.82 5.21
C GLY A 90 -8.50 -13.05 6.42
N ASN A 91 -8.11 -13.55 7.59
CA ASN A 91 -8.42 -12.94 8.87
C ASN A 91 -7.54 -11.69 9.02
N SER A 92 -8.17 -10.53 9.19
CA SER A 92 -7.46 -9.30 9.53
C SER A 92 -7.78 -8.87 10.96
N ASN A 93 -6.81 -8.25 11.60
CA ASN A 93 -6.95 -7.56 12.88
C ASN A 93 -7.95 -6.39 12.78
N ALA A 94 -8.20 -5.90 11.56
CA ALA A 94 -9.15 -4.83 11.27
C ALA A 94 -10.61 -5.30 11.12
N ALA A 95 -10.87 -6.61 11.03
CA ALA A 95 -12.21 -7.16 10.81
C ALA A 95 -12.85 -7.65 12.12
N PRO A 96 -13.84 -6.94 12.70
CA PRO A 96 -14.42 -7.30 14.01
C PRO A 96 -15.24 -8.60 13.99
N SER A 97 -15.68 -9.05 12.81
CA SER A 97 -16.68 -10.12 12.68
C SER A 97 -16.09 -11.52 12.54
N GLY A 98 -14.76 -11.67 12.56
CA GLY A 98 -14.07 -12.96 12.32
C GLY A 98 -14.25 -13.52 10.90
N LYS A 99 -14.95 -12.80 10.01
CA LYS A 99 -15.10 -13.16 8.60
C LYS A 99 -13.84 -12.77 7.82
N PRO A 100 -13.42 -13.59 6.85
CA PRO A 100 -12.29 -13.25 6.00
C PRO A 100 -12.62 -12.03 5.15
N VAL A 101 -11.68 -11.09 5.07
CA VAL A 101 -11.78 -9.86 4.28
C VAL A 101 -10.51 -9.70 3.44
N TRP A 102 -10.57 -8.83 2.43
CA TRP A 102 -9.35 -8.40 1.75
C TRP A 102 -8.63 -7.36 2.60
N HIS A 103 -7.36 -7.61 2.90
CA HIS A 103 -6.52 -6.72 3.71
C HIS A 103 -5.08 -6.69 3.18
N PHE A 104 -4.29 -5.76 3.69
CA PHE A 104 -2.86 -5.71 3.42
C PHE A 104 -2.10 -6.71 4.31
N PRO A 105 -0.89 -7.14 3.89
CA PRO A 105 0.05 -7.76 4.83
C PRO A 105 0.17 -6.92 6.10
N GLU A 106 -0.13 -7.52 7.24
CA GLU A 106 -0.19 -6.81 8.51
C GLU A 106 0.30 -7.67 9.67
N LYS A 107 0.78 -7.01 10.71
CA LYS A 107 1.28 -7.64 11.93
C LYS A 107 1.05 -6.73 13.13
N VAL A 108 0.62 -7.32 14.25
CA VAL A 108 0.52 -6.61 15.53
C VAL A 108 1.92 -6.24 15.99
N TYR A 109 2.12 -4.96 16.33
CA TYR A 109 3.37 -4.46 16.86
C TYR A 109 3.51 -4.86 18.32
N ASP A 110 4.53 -5.66 18.63
CA ASP A 110 4.76 -6.18 19.99
C ASP A 110 6.25 -6.15 20.35
N SER A 111 7.07 -6.93 19.63
CA SER A 111 8.46 -7.20 20.01
C SER A 111 9.52 -6.57 19.10
N GLU A 112 9.14 -5.98 17.97
CA GLU A 112 10.11 -5.38 17.05
C GLU A 112 10.64 -4.03 17.52
N GLU A 113 11.89 -3.72 17.19
CA GLU A 113 12.53 -2.46 17.57
C GLU A 113 11.85 -1.21 16.97
N THR A 114 11.29 -1.34 15.77
CA THR A 114 10.66 -0.21 15.06
C THR A 114 9.42 -0.69 14.31
N LEU A 115 8.46 0.22 14.13
CA LEU A 115 7.26 -0.06 13.35
C LEU A 115 7.58 -0.47 11.91
N ARG A 116 8.65 0.08 11.33
CA ARG A 116 9.16 -0.31 10.00
C ARG A 116 9.62 -1.77 9.98
N LYS A 117 10.43 -2.20 10.95
CA LYS A 117 10.89 -3.61 11.04
C LYS A 117 9.70 -4.57 11.23
N CYS A 118 8.68 -4.15 11.99
CA CYS A 118 7.44 -4.90 12.14
C CYS A 118 6.73 -5.08 10.78
N ALA A 119 6.58 -3.99 10.02
CA ALA A 119 6.06 -4.01 8.65
C ALA A 119 6.90 -4.89 7.70
N GLU A 120 8.23 -4.77 7.71
CA GLU A 120 9.13 -5.61 6.92
C GLU A 120 8.93 -7.10 7.24
N SER A 121 8.80 -7.44 8.53
CA SER A 121 8.53 -8.82 8.95
C SER A 121 7.14 -9.32 8.53
N ALA A 122 6.13 -8.45 8.51
CA ALA A 122 4.78 -8.77 8.03
C ALA A 122 4.80 -9.11 6.54
N LEU A 123 5.56 -8.36 5.74
CA LEU A 123 5.73 -8.63 4.31
C LEU A 123 6.56 -9.89 4.06
N ALA A 124 7.64 -10.09 4.84
CA ALA A 124 8.50 -11.27 4.74
C ALA A 124 7.76 -12.57 5.09
N PHE A 125 6.81 -12.53 6.03
CA PHE A 125 5.95 -13.68 6.33
C PHE A 125 5.13 -14.14 5.12
N VAL A 126 4.75 -13.21 4.24
CA VAL A 126 3.90 -13.47 3.07
C VAL A 126 4.74 -13.85 1.84
N LEU A 127 5.84 -13.14 1.59
CA LEU A 127 6.67 -13.31 0.39
C LEU A 127 7.82 -14.29 0.59
N GLY A 128 8.21 -14.58 1.83
CA GLY A 128 9.42 -15.31 2.19
C GLY A 128 10.66 -14.44 2.03
N ASP A 129 11.07 -14.21 0.77
CA ASP A 129 12.19 -13.32 0.45
C ASP A 129 11.71 -11.91 0.09
N ILE A 130 12.32 -10.91 0.72
CA ILE A 130 12.04 -9.49 0.49
C ILE A 130 13.25 -8.71 -0.05
N SER A 131 14.29 -9.42 -0.52
CA SER A 131 15.50 -8.84 -1.12
C SER A 131 15.22 -7.90 -2.31
N HIS A 132 14.12 -8.14 -3.03
CA HIS A 132 13.65 -7.34 -4.17
C HIS A 132 12.55 -6.33 -3.81
N THR A 133 12.49 -5.89 -2.54
CA THR A 133 11.53 -4.88 -2.07
C THR A 133 12.25 -3.63 -1.57
N TYR A 134 11.56 -2.48 -1.63
CA TYR A 134 12.12 -1.21 -1.16
C TYR A 134 11.08 -0.44 -0.34
N PHE A 135 11.38 -0.24 0.95
CA PHE A 135 10.57 0.59 1.85
C PHE A 135 11.03 2.05 1.76
N VAL A 136 10.12 2.92 1.32
CA VAL A 136 10.41 4.33 0.97
C VAL A 136 10.90 5.17 2.16
N GLY A 137 10.44 4.88 3.38
CA GLY A 137 10.80 5.65 4.56
C GLY A 137 10.39 5.00 5.88
N ASN A 138 10.76 5.63 6.99
CA ASN A 138 10.45 5.14 8.35
C ASN A 138 9.11 5.64 8.87
N ALA A 139 8.58 6.74 8.32
CA ALA A 139 7.29 7.29 8.70
C ALA A 139 6.15 6.50 8.02
N PRO A 140 5.03 6.26 8.73
CA PRO A 140 3.86 5.62 8.13
C PRO A 140 3.22 6.55 7.08
N MET A 141 2.66 5.96 6.02
CA MET A 141 1.98 6.71 4.95
C MET A 141 0.55 7.13 5.34
N GLY A 142 -0.04 6.48 6.35
CA GLY A 142 -1.37 6.76 6.86
C GLY A 142 -1.64 5.94 8.12
N HIS A 143 -2.72 6.27 8.82
CA HIS A 143 -3.20 5.50 9.96
C HIS A 143 -4.72 5.33 9.84
N MET A 144 -5.23 4.25 10.40
CA MET A 144 -6.66 3.96 10.48
C MET A 144 -6.95 3.43 11.88
N VAL A 145 -7.88 4.09 12.58
CA VAL A 145 -8.31 3.66 13.91
C VAL A 145 -9.46 2.69 13.73
N ILE A 146 -9.29 1.46 14.21
CA ILE A 146 -10.32 0.43 14.19
C ILE A 146 -10.81 0.24 15.63
N GLN A 147 -12.11 0.41 15.84
CA GLN A 147 -12.72 0.09 17.12
C GLN A 147 -12.87 -1.43 17.24
N GLN A 148 -12.21 -2.03 18.22
CA GLN A 148 -12.45 -3.42 18.56
C GLN A 148 -13.83 -3.55 19.20
N MET A 149 -14.69 -4.44 18.67
CA MET A 149 -15.87 -4.86 19.42
C MET A 149 -15.39 -5.73 20.58
N GLU A 150 -15.78 -5.35 21.80
CA GLU A 150 -15.27 -5.82 23.10
C GLU A 150 -15.52 -7.32 23.42
N ASN A 151 -15.82 -8.18 22.42
CA ASN A 151 -16.31 -9.55 22.65
C ASN A 151 -15.82 -10.60 21.63
N VAL A 152 -14.57 -10.54 21.16
CA VAL A 152 -13.98 -11.65 20.36
C VAL A 152 -12.78 -12.23 21.09
N PRO A 153 -12.82 -13.50 21.55
CA PRO A 153 -11.67 -14.14 22.18
C PRO A 153 -10.50 -14.24 21.20
N GLU A 154 -9.28 -13.98 21.68
CA GLU A 154 -8.08 -13.98 20.83
C GLU A 154 -7.92 -15.32 20.10
N PRO A 155 -7.63 -15.32 18.79
CA PRO A 155 -7.29 -16.55 18.09
C PRO A 155 -6.01 -17.12 18.69
N PHE A 156 -6.06 -18.40 19.07
CA PHE A 156 -5.00 -19.16 19.72
C PHE A 156 -3.63 -18.93 19.07
N LYS A 157 -2.65 -18.52 19.88
CA LYS A 157 -1.23 -18.57 19.53
C LYS A 157 -0.82 -20.05 19.38
N VAL A 158 -0.32 -20.43 18.20
CA VAL A 158 0.42 -21.68 17.97
C VAL A 158 1.89 -21.33 17.81
#